data_AF-A0A3B0UYQ5-F1
#
_entry.id   AF-A0A3B0UYQ5-F1
#
_cell.length_a   1.000
_cell.length_b   1.000
_cell.length_c   1.000
_cell.angle_alpha   90.00
_cell.angle_beta   90.00
_cell.angle_gamma   90.00
#
_symmetry.space_group_name_H-M   'P 1'
#
loop_
_entity.id
_entity.type
_entity.pdbx_description
1 polymer ?
#
loop_
_entity_poly.entity_id
_entity_poly.type
_entity_poly.pdbx_seq_one_letter_code
_entity_poly.pdbx_strand_id
1 'polypeptide(L)'
;MSYIEPELDSHKILSQMLASNEFGTFFGVSPQVLKEVWARLTSAEGRSVTHVSMEIGADNDVYNPIKDVLREINIFDHENKLVSKFNDKILYGPAKIPNYSGGLGVLAGDTLKSYADCHLPALGISLLYRKGYFSQLVDSEAGQIAHATQWRPEDTPHLYLLKDPADPQKTLQIEIPFFDRGKQIKVVGNLWMKLEAANDLSYFVPEILLDFSLPSAPEWIRKAAQHLYESRSERAKAIQRRLLGASVLPVMKALNITSKTIHLNEQHGVAVVLHLIARYLKEKLGDDYMLKSTDQEILETAKLAANW
;
A
#
# COMPACT_ATOMS: atom_id res chain seq x y z
N MET A 1 -28.13 40.62 2.81
CA MET A 1 -26.98 39.71 2.53
C MET A 1 -27.06 38.61 3.56
N SER A 2 -27.45 37.39 3.15
CA SER A 2 -27.56 36.26 4.08
C SER A 2 -26.17 35.87 4.56
N TYR A 3 -25.91 36.04 5.85
CA TYR A 3 -24.84 35.34 6.54
C TYR A 3 -25.14 33.85 6.43
N ILE A 4 -24.39 33.13 5.59
CA ILE A 4 -24.39 31.67 5.62
C ILE A 4 -23.59 31.29 6.87
N GLU A 5 -24.21 30.54 7.77
CA GLU A 5 -23.61 30.13 9.05
C GLU A 5 -22.35 29.27 8.81
N PRO A 6 -21.24 29.51 9.54
CA PRO A 6 -20.00 28.73 9.42
C PRO A 6 -20.20 27.21 9.56
N GLU A 7 -21.16 26.78 10.39
CA GLU A 7 -21.47 25.36 10.60
C GLU A 7 -22.04 24.69 9.34
N LEU A 8 -22.91 25.39 8.60
CA LEU A 8 -23.51 24.88 7.35
C LEU A 8 -22.44 24.67 6.27
N ASP A 9 -21.39 25.50 6.26
CA ASP A 9 -20.28 25.40 5.31
C ASP A 9 -19.35 24.24 5.68
N SER A 10 -19.05 24.06 6.97
CA SER A 10 -18.23 22.94 7.46
C SER A 10 -18.86 21.56 7.23
N HIS A 11 -20.18 21.38 7.40
CA HIS A 11 -20.86 20.14 7.03
C HIS A 11 -20.79 19.84 5.52
N LYS A 12 -20.86 20.90 4.70
CA LYS A 12 -20.71 20.80 3.26
C LYS A 12 -19.29 20.43 2.85
N ILE A 13 -18.27 20.98 3.50
CA ILE A 13 -16.86 20.62 3.32
C ILE A 13 -16.64 19.14 3.66
N LEU A 14 -17.10 18.68 4.83
CA LEU A 14 -16.98 17.28 5.26
C LEU A 14 -17.65 16.30 4.28
N SER A 15 -18.83 16.67 3.77
CA SER A 15 -19.54 15.87 2.77
C SER A 15 -18.78 15.79 1.44
N GLN A 16 -18.01 16.83 1.10
CA GLN A 16 -17.16 16.84 -0.10
C GLN A 16 -15.86 16.04 0.07
N MET A 17 -15.46 15.70 1.29
CA MET A 17 -14.27 14.89 1.57
C MET A 17 -14.53 13.38 1.51
N LEU A 18 -15.77 12.97 1.23
CA LEU A 18 -16.15 11.57 1.05
C LEU A 18 -16.11 11.21 -0.44
N ALA A 19 -15.23 10.28 -0.81
CA ALA A 19 -15.03 9.86 -2.20
C ALA A 19 -15.15 8.35 -2.33
N SER A 20 -15.78 7.87 -3.39
CA SER A 20 -15.97 6.44 -3.63
C SER A 20 -15.58 6.05 -5.06
N ASN A 21 -15.03 4.86 -5.22
CA ASN A 21 -14.86 4.17 -6.50
C ASN A 21 -15.27 2.69 -6.34
N GLU A 22 -14.99 1.86 -7.35
CA GLU A 22 -15.29 0.43 -7.33
C GLU A 22 -14.61 -0.35 -6.19
N PHE A 23 -13.51 0.17 -5.62
CA PHE A 23 -12.75 -0.48 -4.56
C PHE A 23 -13.17 -0.06 -3.15
N GLY A 24 -14.07 0.91 -3.00
CA GLY A 24 -14.57 1.30 -1.69
C GLY A 24 -14.89 2.79 -1.55
N THR A 25 -15.04 3.21 -0.29
CA THR A 25 -15.28 4.60 0.09
C THR A 25 -14.16 5.06 1.01
N PHE A 26 -13.62 6.24 0.69
CA PHE A 26 -12.46 6.85 1.29
C PHE A 26 -12.82 8.24 1.80
N PHE A 27 -12.05 8.73 2.76
CA PHE A 27 -12.28 10.02 3.37
C PHE A 27 -10.99 10.84 3.41
N GLY A 28 -11.10 12.13 3.09
CA GLY A 28 -9.98 13.08 3.13
C GLY A 28 -9.69 13.78 1.81
N VAL A 29 -10.32 13.35 0.71
CA VAL A 29 -10.16 13.95 -0.61
C VAL A 29 -11.50 14.02 -1.32
N SER A 30 -11.63 14.91 -2.30
CA SER A 30 -12.87 15.03 -3.05
C SER A 30 -13.09 13.90 -4.06
N PRO A 31 -14.34 13.59 -4.45
CA PRO A 31 -14.63 12.67 -5.55
C PRO A 31 -13.90 13.02 -6.85
N GLN A 32 -13.72 14.31 -7.12
CA GLN A 32 -13.00 14.78 -8.31
C GLN A 32 -11.51 14.43 -8.24
N VAL A 33 -10.88 14.64 -7.08
CA VAL A 33 -9.47 14.27 -6.85
C VAL A 33 -9.27 12.76 -6.99
N LEU A 34 -10.14 11.94 -6.37
CA LEU A 34 -10.10 10.48 -6.51
C LEU A 34 -10.19 10.05 -7.99
N LYS A 35 -11.13 10.63 -8.74
CA LYS A 35 -11.31 10.34 -10.16
C LYS A 35 -10.08 10.73 -10.97
N GLU A 36 -9.49 11.90 -10.73
CA GLU A 36 -8.31 12.39 -11.43
C GLU A 36 -7.09 11.50 -11.19
N VAL A 37 -6.79 11.21 -9.92
CA VAL A 37 -5.67 10.33 -9.54
C VAL A 37 -5.82 8.98 -10.24
N TRP A 38 -7.00 8.36 -10.15
CA TRP A 38 -7.22 7.03 -10.76
C TRP A 38 -7.14 7.07 -12.29
N ALA A 39 -7.65 8.11 -12.94
CA ALA A 39 -7.53 8.28 -14.39
C ALA A 39 -6.06 8.37 -14.85
N ARG A 40 -5.19 9.01 -14.06
CA ARG A 40 -3.76 9.10 -14.39
C ARG A 40 -3.02 7.79 -14.17
N LEU A 41 -3.38 7.01 -13.15
CA LEU A 41 -2.78 5.69 -12.88
C LEU A 41 -3.20 4.61 -13.88
N THR A 42 -4.42 4.73 -14.42
CA THR A 42 -5.01 3.77 -15.37
C THR A 42 -4.88 4.21 -16.83
N SER A 43 -4.26 5.37 -17.09
CA SER A 43 -4.07 5.91 -18.44
C SER A 43 -3.20 5.01 -19.31
N ALA A 44 -3.67 4.65 -20.50
CA ALA A 44 -2.93 3.81 -21.46
C ALA A 44 -1.56 4.38 -21.88
N GLU A 45 -1.31 5.68 -21.66
CA GLU A 45 0.02 6.26 -21.85
C GLU A 45 1.08 5.62 -20.93
N GLY A 46 0.68 5.16 -19.74
CA GLY A 46 1.53 4.46 -18.77
C GLY A 46 2.59 5.35 -18.13
N ARG A 47 2.31 6.66 -18.00
CA ARG A 47 3.23 7.69 -17.46
C ARG A 47 3.29 7.72 -15.92
N SER A 48 2.58 6.82 -15.24
CA SER A 48 2.67 6.67 -13.79
C SER A 48 3.86 5.79 -13.39
N VAL A 49 4.29 5.96 -12.14
CA VAL A 49 5.36 5.15 -11.54
C VAL A 49 4.78 4.22 -10.48
N THR A 50 5.15 2.95 -10.52
CA THR A 50 4.90 2.02 -9.41
C THR A 50 6.13 2.00 -8.50
N HIS A 51 6.04 2.63 -7.33
CA HIS A 51 7.11 2.71 -6.34
C HIS A 51 7.01 1.52 -5.38
N VAL A 52 8.01 0.63 -5.42
CA VAL A 52 8.03 -0.61 -4.64
C VAL A 52 9.07 -0.48 -3.53
N SER A 53 8.65 -0.67 -2.28
CA SER A 53 9.54 -0.63 -1.12
C SER A 53 9.17 -1.72 -0.12
N MET A 54 10.16 -2.23 0.62
CA MET A 54 9.92 -3.17 1.72
C MET A 54 9.39 -2.46 2.97
N GLU A 55 9.72 -1.18 3.10
CA GLU A 55 9.24 -0.32 4.17
C GLU A 55 8.81 1.03 3.63
N ILE A 56 7.73 1.57 4.18
CA ILE A 56 7.25 2.91 3.88
C ILE A 56 6.89 3.54 5.22
N GLY A 57 7.60 4.61 5.56
CA GLY A 57 7.44 5.39 6.78
C GLY A 57 6.73 6.69 6.48
N ALA A 58 5.42 6.61 6.26
CA ALA A 58 4.59 7.76 5.92
C ALA A 58 3.59 8.08 7.05
N ASP A 59 4.02 8.01 8.32
CA ASP A 59 3.12 8.17 9.45
C ASP A 59 2.39 9.53 9.45
N ASN A 60 1.19 9.50 10.01
CA ASN A 60 0.26 10.64 10.12
C ASN A 60 0.43 11.39 11.45
N ASP A 61 1.55 11.17 12.16
CA ASP A 61 1.87 11.80 13.45
C ASP A 61 2.56 13.17 13.27
N VAL A 62 3.32 13.34 12.21
CA VAL A 62 4.01 14.60 11.85
C VAL A 62 3.30 15.35 10.73
N TYR A 63 2.78 14.66 9.72
CA TYR A 63 2.15 15.26 8.54
C TYR A 63 0.79 14.60 8.30
N ASN A 64 -0.30 15.34 8.54
CA ASN A 64 -1.66 14.86 8.36
C ASN A 64 -2.59 16.01 7.93
N PRO A 65 -2.56 16.41 6.65
CA PRO A 65 -3.33 17.56 6.16
C PRO A 65 -4.84 17.38 6.33
N ILE A 66 -5.33 16.13 6.30
CA ILE A 66 -6.74 15.84 6.53
C ILE A 66 -7.13 16.17 7.98
N LYS A 67 -6.31 15.76 8.95
CA LYS A 67 -6.54 16.08 10.37
C LYS A 67 -6.42 17.57 10.66
N ASP A 68 -5.52 18.26 9.96
CA ASP A 68 -5.35 19.71 10.11
C ASP A 68 -6.61 20.44 9.65
N VAL A 69 -7.15 20.09 8.47
CA VAL A 69 -8.44 20.63 7.99
C VAL A 69 -9.58 20.31 8.96
N LEU A 70 -9.67 19.09 9.49
CA LEU A 70 -10.70 18.72 10.48
C LEU A 70 -10.63 19.57 11.76
N ARG A 71 -9.42 19.93 12.21
CA ARG A 71 -9.23 20.80 13.38
C ARG A 71 -9.61 22.24 13.08
N GLU A 72 -9.34 22.73 11.87
CA GLU A 72 -9.68 24.09 11.45
C GLU A 72 -11.20 24.31 11.34
N ILE A 73 -11.93 23.34 10.78
CA ILE A 73 -13.40 23.45 10.62
C ILE A 73 -14.16 23.30 11.94
N ASN A 74 -13.50 22.80 13.01
CA ASN A 74 -14.02 22.62 14.36
C ASN A 74 -15.38 21.89 14.44
N ILE A 75 -15.63 20.95 13.53
CA ILE A 75 -16.80 20.07 13.55
C ILE A 75 -16.35 18.63 13.76
N PHE A 76 -16.77 18.06 14.89
CA PHE A 76 -16.46 16.68 15.28
C PHE A 76 -17.64 15.74 15.07
N ASP A 77 -18.87 16.28 15.04
CA ASP A 77 -20.10 15.52 14.86
C ASP A 77 -20.72 15.79 13.48
N HIS A 78 -21.19 14.74 12.80
CA HIS A 78 -21.81 14.84 11.49
C HIS A 78 -23.01 13.89 11.39
N GLU A 79 -24.14 14.34 10.83
CA GLU A 79 -25.37 13.54 10.73
C GLU A 79 -25.16 12.23 9.94
N ASN A 80 -24.32 12.28 8.91
CA ASN A 80 -23.85 11.08 8.22
C ASN A 80 -22.91 10.27 9.13
N LYS A 81 -23.42 9.13 9.63
CA LYS A 81 -22.70 8.18 10.48
C LYS A 81 -21.36 7.69 9.90
N LEU A 82 -21.24 7.60 8.57
CA LEU A 82 -19.98 7.19 7.94
C LEU A 82 -18.92 8.28 8.05
N VAL A 83 -19.31 9.54 7.83
CA VAL A 83 -18.43 10.70 7.99
C VAL A 83 -18.00 10.85 9.45
N SER A 84 -18.95 10.76 10.39
CA SER A 84 -18.64 10.77 11.83
C SER A 84 -17.66 9.65 12.21
N LYS A 85 -17.88 8.42 11.74
CA LYS A 85 -16.94 7.30 11.97
C LYS A 85 -15.54 7.58 11.44
N PHE A 86 -15.40 8.19 10.26
CA PHE A 86 -14.09 8.55 9.73
C PHE A 86 -13.43 9.69 10.52
N ASN A 87 -14.18 10.72 10.87
CA ASN A 87 -13.70 11.84 11.70
C ASN A 87 -13.16 11.34 13.03
N ASP A 88 -13.93 10.52 13.76
CA ASP A 88 -13.53 9.94 15.05
C ASP A 88 -12.21 9.17 14.91
N LYS A 89 -12.12 8.35 13.86
CA LYS A 89 -10.91 7.57 13.58
C LYS A 89 -9.72 8.49 13.36
N ILE A 90 -9.84 9.55 12.56
CA ILE A 90 -8.72 10.45 12.22
C ILE A 90 -8.28 11.28 13.43
N LEU A 91 -9.22 11.72 14.26
CA LEU A 91 -8.92 12.58 15.40
C LEU A 91 -8.32 11.79 16.56
N TYR A 92 -8.87 10.61 16.84
CA TYR A 92 -8.59 9.85 18.07
C TYR A 92 -7.91 8.49 17.84
N GLY A 93 -7.83 8.02 16.60
CA GLY A 93 -7.19 6.76 16.25
C GLY A 93 -5.66 6.82 16.28
N PRO A 94 -4.99 5.67 16.14
CA PRO A 94 -3.54 5.58 16.16
C PRO A 94 -2.92 6.29 14.96
N ALA A 95 -1.94 7.17 15.19
CA ALA A 95 -1.29 7.93 14.12
C ALA A 95 -0.20 7.14 13.37
N LYS A 96 0.31 6.07 13.99
CA LYS A 96 1.47 5.31 13.50
C LYS A 96 1.08 4.00 12.85
N ILE A 97 1.70 3.72 11.71
CA ILE A 97 1.65 2.46 11.00
C ILE A 97 3.05 1.85 11.11
N PRO A 98 3.22 0.75 11.87
CA PRO A 98 4.55 0.22 12.17
C PRO A 98 5.09 -0.58 10.98
N ASN A 99 5.28 0.07 9.83
CA ASN A 99 5.63 -0.54 8.54
C ASN A 99 6.99 -0.05 8.00
N TYR A 100 7.81 0.49 8.90
CA TYR A 100 9.20 0.87 8.63
C TYR A 100 10.10 0.74 9.87
N SER A 101 11.41 0.73 9.64
CA SER A 101 12.43 0.56 10.67
C SER A 101 13.44 1.69 10.76
N GLY A 102 13.66 2.45 9.67
CA GLY A 102 14.67 3.51 9.65
C GLY A 102 14.56 4.45 8.46
N GLY A 103 15.69 5.04 8.09
CA GLY A 103 15.76 6.13 7.11
C GLY A 103 15.33 5.76 5.69
N LEU A 104 15.42 4.47 5.30
CA LEU A 104 14.97 4.03 3.97
C LEU A 104 13.45 4.13 3.84
N GLY A 105 12.71 3.75 4.88
CA GLY A 105 11.26 3.89 4.94
C GLY A 105 10.82 5.34 5.03
N VAL A 106 11.52 6.17 5.81
CA VAL A 106 11.27 7.63 5.86
C VAL A 106 11.46 8.23 4.47
N LEU A 107 12.56 7.91 3.78
CA LEU A 107 12.81 8.37 2.41
C LEU A 107 11.68 7.93 1.46
N ALA A 108 11.22 6.68 1.54
CA ALA A 108 10.11 6.19 0.73
C ALA A 108 8.81 6.97 1.03
N GLY A 109 8.49 7.19 2.30
CA GLY A 109 7.29 7.93 2.73
C GLY A 109 7.32 9.39 2.29
N ASP A 110 8.43 10.10 2.52
CA ASP A 110 8.62 11.48 2.09
C ASP A 110 8.60 11.61 0.56
N THR A 111 9.09 10.59 -0.15
CA THR A 111 8.99 10.53 -1.62
C THR A 111 7.53 10.45 -2.07
N LEU A 112 6.70 9.60 -1.45
CA LEU A 112 5.27 9.51 -1.80
C LEU A 112 4.51 10.81 -1.48
N LYS A 113 4.80 11.44 -0.33
CA LYS A 113 4.23 12.75 0.04
C LYS A 113 4.65 13.84 -0.95
N SER A 114 5.93 13.84 -1.35
CA SER A 114 6.44 14.78 -2.38
C SER A 114 5.82 14.52 -3.75
N TYR A 115 5.55 13.26 -4.12
CA TYR A 115 4.79 12.94 -5.32
C TYR A 115 3.37 13.49 -5.24
N ALA A 116 2.73 13.43 -4.07
CA ALA A 116 1.41 13.99 -3.87
C ALA A 116 1.41 15.53 -4.03
N ASP A 117 2.31 16.23 -3.33
CA ASP A 117 2.44 17.69 -3.39
C ASP A 117 2.82 18.21 -4.79
N CYS A 118 3.56 17.40 -5.57
CA CYS A 118 3.93 17.74 -6.95
C CYS A 118 2.93 17.22 -8.00
N HIS A 119 1.81 16.60 -7.59
CA HIS A 119 0.84 15.96 -8.48
C HIS A 119 1.49 14.97 -9.46
N LEU A 120 2.47 14.20 -9.01
CA LEU A 120 3.10 13.15 -9.81
C LEU A 120 2.26 11.86 -9.72
N PRO A 121 1.94 11.21 -10.85
CA PRO A 121 1.10 10.02 -10.84
C PRO A 121 1.94 8.83 -10.40
N ALA A 122 1.73 8.38 -9.16
CA ALA A 122 2.47 7.27 -8.58
C ALA A 122 1.57 6.37 -7.75
N LEU A 123 2.00 5.11 -7.57
CA LEU A 123 1.41 4.11 -6.69
C LEU A 123 2.52 3.53 -5.81
N GLY A 124 2.39 3.64 -4.50
CA GLY A 124 3.26 2.92 -3.56
C GLY A 124 2.80 1.47 -3.40
N ILE A 125 3.73 0.51 -3.30
CA ILE A 125 3.43 -0.88 -2.95
C ILE A 125 4.43 -1.34 -1.89
N SER A 126 3.91 -1.83 -0.76
CA SER A 126 4.67 -2.47 0.32
C SER A 126 3.89 -3.63 0.94
N LEU A 127 4.54 -4.38 1.82
CA LEU A 127 3.89 -5.38 2.66
C LEU A 127 3.23 -4.72 3.86
N LEU A 128 2.21 -5.35 4.44
CA LEU A 128 1.63 -4.99 5.73
C LEU A 128 2.19 -5.93 6.80
N TYR A 129 2.85 -5.38 7.83
CA TYR A 129 3.36 -6.17 8.96
C TYR A 129 2.46 -6.09 10.19
N ARG A 130 1.89 -7.22 10.62
CA ARG A 130 0.93 -7.27 11.74
C ARG A 130 1.54 -6.95 13.13
N LYS A 131 2.87 -6.94 13.26
CA LYS A 131 3.61 -6.63 14.49
C LYS A 131 4.72 -5.58 14.31
N GLY A 132 4.86 -5.07 13.09
CA GLY A 132 5.89 -4.11 12.69
C GLY A 132 7.33 -4.57 12.92
N TYR A 133 8.26 -3.63 13.07
CA TYR A 133 9.65 -3.96 13.35
C TYR A 133 9.83 -4.41 14.80
N PHE A 134 9.91 -3.44 15.72
CA PHE A 134 9.75 -3.62 17.15
C PHE A 134 9.47 -2.28 17.82
N SER A 135 8.90 -2.31 19.01
CA SER A 135 8.80 -1.18 19.92
C SER A 135 9.89 -1.30 20.99
N GLN A 136 10.59 -0.20 21.26
CA GLN A 136 11.70 -0.15 22.20
C GLN A 136 11.22 0.39 23.55
N LEU A 137 11.50 -0.35 24.61
CA LEU A 137 11.48 0.16 25.98
C LEU A 137 12.92 0.16 26.49
N VAL A 138 13.35 1.28 27.06
CA VAL A 138 14.70 1.40 27.65
C VAL A 138 14.52 1.38 29.16
N ASP A 139 15.06 0.34 29.78
CA ASP A 139 15.08 0.15 31.22
C ASP A 139 16.49 0.40 31.77
N SER A 140 16.59 1.02 32.93
CA SER A 140 17.88 1.39 33.54
C SER A 140 18.71 0.18 33.98
N GLU A 141 18.10 -0.97 34.24
CA GLU A 141 18.78 -2.19 34.68
C GLU A 141 18.85 -3.24 33.56
N ALA A 142 17.74 -3.46 32.85
CA ALA A 142 17.62 -4.45 31.79
C ALA A 142 18.09 -3.95 30.41
N GLY A 143 18.38 -2.66 30.27
CA GLY A 143 18.79 -2.06 29.00
C GLY A 143 17.65 -2.01 27.98
N GLN A 144 17.93 -2.38 26.73
CA GLN A 144 16.92 -2.37 25.67
C GLN A 144 16.02 -3.61 25.72
N ILE A 145 14.72 -3.38 25.89
CA ILE A 145 13.66 -4.39 25.79
C ILE A 145 12.89 -4.16 24.48
N ALA A 146 13.04 -5.08 23.53
CA ALA A 146 12.27 -5.08 22.29
C ALA A 146 10.97 -5.86 22.46
N HIS A 147 9.83 -5.26 22.11
CA HIS A 147 8.54 -5.92 22.11
C HIS A 147 7.80 -5.70 20.79
N ALA A 148 6.85 -6.58 20.48
CA ALA A 148 6.03 -6.45 19.29
C ALA A 148 5.06 -5.29 19.41
N THR A 149 4.88 -4.50 18.34
CA THR A 149 3.86 -3.47 18.30
C THR A 149 2.49 -4.13 18.17
N GLN A 150 1.57 -3.82 19.09
CA GLN A 150 0.17 -4.23 18.96
C GLN A 150 -0.58 -3.14 18.21
N TRP A 151 -1.11 -3.49 17.04
CA TRP A 151 -1.93 -2.59 16.24
C TRP A 151 -2.95 -3.37 15.40
N ARG A 152 -3.96 -2.66 14.91
CA ARG A 152 -5.01 -3.21 14.04
C ARG A 152 -5.16 -2.29 12.83
N PRO A 153 -4.84 -2.74 11.60
CA PRO A 153 -5.09 -1.99 10.37
C PRO A 153 -6.52 -1.46 10.26
N GLU A 154 -7.48 -2.23 10.78
CA GLU A 154 -8.90 -1.88 10.82
C GLU A 154 -9.18 -0.61 11.63
N ASP A 155 -8.36 -0.34 12.64
CA ASP A 155 -8.47 0.80 13.56
C ASP A 155 -7.58 1.99 13.12
N THR A 156 -6.70 1.78 12.13
CA THR A 156 -5.77 2.80 11.63
C THR A 156 -6.45 3.84 10.72
N PRO A 157 -6.36 5.14 11.01
CA PRO A 157 -6.96 6.18 10.18
C PRO A 157 -6.32 6.21 8.79
N HIS A 158 -7.09 6.62 7.78
CA HIS A 158 -6.67 6.71 6.38
C HIS A 158 -6.23 5.38 5.74
N LEU A 159 -6.33 4.24 6.44
CA LEU A 159 -6.05 2.91 5.90
C LEU A 159 -7.35 2.16 5.63
N TYR A 160 -7.59 1.83 4.37
CA TYR A 160 -8.85 1.30 3.88
C TYR A 160 -8.67 -0.08 3.25
N LEU A 161 -9.46 -1.06 3.70
CA LEU A 161 -9.48 -2.38 3.08
C LEU A 161 -10.25 -2.31 1.76
N LEU A 162 -9.57 -2.61 0.65
CA LEU A 162 -10.18 -2.54 -0.68
C LEU A 162 -11.21 -3.65 -0.88
N LYS A 163 -12.26 -3.33 -1.64
CA LYS A 163 -13.37 -4.21 -2.00
C LYS A 163 -13.23 -4.73 -3.42
N ASP A 164 -13.74 -5.94 -3.64
CA ASP A 164 -13.76 -6.54 -4.96
C ASP A 164 -14.78 -5.81 -5.85
N PRO A 165 -14.39 -5.25 -7.00
CA PRO A 165 -15.30 -4.59 -7.92
C PRO A 165 -16.46 -5.48 -8.41
N ALA A 166 -16.24 -6.79 -8.50
CA ALA A 166 -17.25 -7.75 -8.91
C ALA A 166 -18.23 -8.11 -7.78
N ASP A 167 -17.82 -7.95 -6.52
CA ASP A 167 -18.63 -8.21 -5.34
C ASP A 167 -18.19 -7.31 -4.16
N PRO A 168 -18.79 -6.12 -4.00
CA PRO A 168 -18.38 -5.15 -2.98
C PRO A 168 -18.49 -5.64 -1.53
N GLN A 169 -19.15 -6.79 -1.29
CA GLN A 169 -19.17 -7.43 0.04
C GLN A 169 -17.87 -8.17 0.35
N LYS A 170 -17.10 -8.53 -0.67
CA LYS A 170 -15.82 -9.22 -0.55
C LYS A 170 -14.65 -8.25 -0.52
N THR A 171 -13.59 -8.67 0.14
CA THR A 171 -12.30 -8.00 0.13
C THR A 171 -11.60 -8.27 -1.20
N LEU A 172 -10.99 -7.24 -1.79
CA LEU A 172 -10.13 -7.41 -2.94
C LEU A 172 -8.90 -8.22 -2.56
N GLN A 173 -8.68 -9.31 -3.27
CA GLN A 173 -7.59 -10.23 -3.04
C GLN A 173 -6.76 -10.42 -4.31
N ILE A 174 -5.45 -10.57 -4.12
CA ILE A 174 -4.54 -11.06 -5.14
C ILE A 174 -4.09 -12.47 -4.80
N GLU A 175 -3.80 -13.26 -5.83
CA GLU A 175 -3.16 -14.55 -5.71
C GLU A 175 -1.76 -14.48 -6.31
N ILE A 176 -0.76 -14.96 -5.57
CA ILE A 176 0.61 -15.06 -6.05
C ILE A 176 1.11 -16.52 -6.01
N PRO A 177 1.93 -16.94 -6.99
CA PRO A 177 2.51 -18.27 -7.00
C PRO A 177 3.67 -18.38 -5.98
N PHE A 178 3.62 -19.41 -5.15
CA PHE A 178 4.68 -19.76 -4.20
C PHE A 178 5.05 -21.25 -4.33
N PHE A 179 6.11 -21.68 -3.63
CA PHE A 179 6.52 -23.08 -3.57
C PHE A 179 6.66 -23.56 -2.13
N ASP A 180 6.10 -24.74 -1.83
CA ASP A 180 6.32 -25.46 -0.60
C ASP A 180 6.82 -26.87 -0.91
N ARG A 181 8.05 -27.18 -0.50
CA ARG A 181 8.73 -28.47 -0.75
C ARG A 181 8.65 -28.93 -2.21
N GLY A 182 8.90 -28.00 -3.14
CA GLY A 182 8.88 -28.28 -4.58
C GLY A 182 7.48 -28.32 -5.22
N LYS A 183 6.40 -28.21 -4.45
CA LYS A 183 5.04 -28.09 -4.98
C LYS A 183 4.64 -26.63 -5.10
N GLN A 184 4.09 -26.25 -6.24
CA GLN A 184 3.53 -24.92 -6.40
C GLN A 184 2.24 -24.79 -5.59
N ILE A 185 2.13 -23.70 -4.83
CA ILE A 185 0.92 -23.31 -4.09
C ILE A 185 0.54 -21.89 -4.48
N LYS A 186 -0.69 -21.51 -4.16
CA LYS A 186 -1.15 -20.12 -4.26
C LYS A 186 -1.19 -19.52 -2.86
N VAL A 187 -0.70 -18.29 -2.75
CA VAL A 187 -0.80 -17.49 -1.52
C VAL A 187 -1.70 -16.30 -1.83
N VAL A 188 -2.69 -16.07 -0.98
CA VAL A 188 -3.67 -15.00 -1.11
C VAL A 188 -3.28 -13.83 -0.21
N GLY A 189 -3.36 -12.61 -0.72
CA GLY A 189 -3.14 -11.39 0.04
C GLY A 189 -4.30 -10.40 -0.10
N ASN A 190 -4.68 -9.75 0.99
CA ASN A 190 -5.64 -8.64 0.99
C ASN A 190 -4.93 -7.33 0.65
N LEU A 191 -5.62 -6.43 -0.06
CA LEU A 191 -5.11 -5.11 -0.39
C LEU A 191 -5.70 -4.05 0.53
N TRP A 192 -4.82 -3.34 1.24
CA TRP A 192 -5.16 -2.11 1.95
C TRP A 192 -4.63 -0.92 1.17
N MET A 193 -5.34 0.20 1.18
CA MET A 193 -4.89 1.45 0.59
C MET A 193 -4.81 2.53 1.67
N LYS A 194 -3.66 3.18 1.75
CA LYS A 194 -3.47 4.43 2.46
C LYS A 194 -3.41 5.59 1.47
N LEU A 195 -3.94 6.74 1.88
CA LEU A 195 -3.90 7.97 1.09
C LEU A 195 -2.73 8.83 1.56
N GLU A 196 -1.69 8.96 0.74
CA GLU A 196 -0.67 9.99 0.92
C GLU A 196 -1.16 11.29 0.27
N ALA A 197 -1.93 12.07 1.03
CA ALA A 197 -2.54 13.30 0.54
C ALA A 197 -1.53 14.45 0.44
N ALA A 198 -1.68 15.29 -0.59
CA ALA A 198 -0.99 16.56 -0.69
C ALA A 198 -1.46 17.52 0.42
N ASN A 199 -0.64 18.52 0.74
CA ASN A 199 -0.90 19.42 1.86
C ASN A 199 -2.21 20.20 1.70
N ASP A 200 -2.56 20.55 0.47
CA ASP A 200 -3.79 21.28 0.11
C ASP A 200 -4.97 20.36 -0.23
N LEU A 201 -4.81 19.04 -0.06
CA LEU A 201 -5.80 18.00 -0.40
C LEU A 201 -6.23 17.96 -1.88
N SER A 202 -5.51 18.64 -2.76
CA SER A 202 -5.81 18.70 -4.20
C SER A 202 -5.37 17.45 -4.96
N TYR A 203 -4.55 16.60 -4.33
CA TYR A 203 -4.05 15.35 -4.90
C TYR A 203 -3.70 14.35 -3.81
N PHE A 204 -3.50 13.09 -4.18
CA PHE A 204 -2.88 12.10 -3.31
C PHE A 204 -2.19 11.02 -4.12
N VAL A 205 -1.28 10.30 -3.46
CA VAL A 205 -0.69 9.05 -3.97
C VAL A 205 -1.25 7.88 -3.18
N PRO A 206 -1.86 6.86 -3.84
CA PRO A 206 -2.25 5.63 -3.16
C PRO A 206 -1.02 4.82 -2.76
N GLU A 207 -0.95 4.45 -1.48
CA GLU A 207 0.00 3.48 -0.95
C GLU A 207 -0.73 2.16 -0.68
N ILE A 208 -0.35 1.09 -1.37
CA ILE A 208 -0.93 -0.25 -1.22
C ILE A 208 -0.10 -1.07 -0.24
N LEU A 209 -0.75 -1.51 0.83
CA LEU A 209 -0.18 -2.40 1.84
C LEU A 209 -0.78 -3.81 1.72
N LEU A 210 0.09 -4.80 1.49
CA LEU A 210 -0.30 -6.18 1.19
C LEU A 210 -0.30 -7.05 2.45
N ASP A 211 -1.48 -7.51 2.85
CA ASP A 211 -1.66 -8.33 4.03
C ASP A 211 -1.76 -9.82 3.68
N PHE A 212 -0.68 -10.54 3.96
CA PHE A 212 -0.57 -12.00 3.80
C PHE A 212 -0.82 -12.78 5.09
N SER A 213 -1.20 -12.11 6.18
CA SER A 213 -1.44 -12.74 7.49
C SER A 213 -2.83 -13.37 7.60
N LEU A 214 -3.29 -13.98 6.52
CA LEU A 214 -4.64 -14.56 6.41
C LEU A 214 -4.69 -15.96 7.04
N PRO A 215 -5.82 -16.37 7.66
CA PRO A 215 -5.97 -17.72 8.20
C PRO A 215 -5.71 -18.83 7.18
N SER A 216 -6.03 -18.59 5.90
CA SER A 216 -5.81 -19.50 4.77
C SER A 216 -4.33 -19.64 4.36
N ALA A 217 -3.47 -18.70 4.74
CA ALA A 217 -2.07 -18.74 4.37
C ALA A 217 -1.30 -19.78 5.22
N PRO A 218 -0.30 -20.48 4.63
CA PRO A 218 0.58 -21.37 5.38
C PRO A 218 1.24 -20.68 6.57
N GLU A 219 1.50 -21.43 7.65
CA GLU A 219 2.04 -20.86 8.89
C GLU A 219 3.34 -20.06 8.68
N TRP A 220 4.22 -20.53 7.81
CA TRP A 220 5.49 -19.87 7.51
C TRP A 220 5.33 -18.57 6.69
N ILE A 221 4.25 -18.43 5.90
CA ILE A 221 3.86 -17.14 5.30
C ILE A 221 3.36 -16.20 6.39
N ARG A 222 2.43 -16.68 7.23
CA ARG A 222 1.84 -15.85 8.30
C ARG A 222 2.89 -15.33 9.26
N LYS A 223 3.92 -16.14 9.58
CA LYS A 223 5.08 -15.75 10.39
C LYS A 223 5.90 -14.64 9.71
N ALA A 224 6.23 -14.82 8.43
CA ALA A 224 6.96 -13.81 7.66
C ALA A 224 6.19 -12.48 7.50
N ALA A 225 4.85 -12.51 7.53
CA ALA A 225 4.00 -11.32 7.50
C ALA A 225 3.79 -10.66 8.88
N GLN A 226 4.39 -11.18 9.96
CA GLN A 226 4.28 -10.55 11.28
C GLN A 226 5.22 -9.36 11.42
N HIS A 227 6.52 -9.58 11.21
CA HIS A 227 7.55 -8.61 11.56
C HIS A 227 8.31 -8.09 10.34
N LEU A 228 8.54 -6.78 10.28
CA LEU A 228 9.46 -6.18 9.32
C LEU A 228 10.89 -6.67 9.63
N TYR A 229 11.67 -7.01 8.61
CA TYR A 229 13.06 -7.44 8.72
C TYR A 229 13.33 -8.43 9.87
N GLU A 230 12.71 -9.61 9.81
CA GLU A 230 12.98 -10.65 10.80
C GLU A 230 14.46 -11.06 10.76
N SER A 231 15.25 -10.46 11.66
CA SER A 231 16.72 -10.48 11.65
C SER A 231 17.30 -11.87 11.90
N ARG A 232 16.49 -12.78 12.45
CA ARG A 232 16.89 -14.14 12.85
C ARG A 232 16.73 -15.18 11.74
N SER A 233 16.09 -14.85 10.61
CA SER A 233 15.75 -15.83 9.58
C SER A 233 15.96 -15.30 8.16
N GLU A 234 17.05 -15.72 7.51
CA GLU A 234 17.27 -15.47 6.09
C GLU A 234 16.14 -16.02 5.20
N ARG A 235 15.54 -17.13 5.63
CA ARG A 235 14.36 -17.70 4.98
C ARG A 235 13.18 -16.74 5.03
N ALA A 236 12.92 -16.09 6.18
CA ALA A 236 11.83 -15.12 6.31
C ALA A 236 12.06 -13.90 5.42
N LYS A 237 13.29 -13.37 5.36
CA LYS A 237 13.66 -12.27 4.44
C LYS A 237 13.43 -12.65 2.97
N ALA A 238 13.83 -13.86 2.57
CA ALA A 238 13.58 -14.35 1.21
C ALA A 238 12.09 -14.51 0.91
N ILE A 239 11.30 -15.00 1.89
CA ILE A 239 9.84 -15.07 1.78
C ILE A 239 9.25 -13.66 1.59
N GLN A 240 9.64 -12.68 2.41
CA GLN A 240 9.14 -11.30 2.30
C GLN A 240 9.47 -10.67 0.95
N ARG A 241 10.73 -10.78 0.48
CA ARG A 241 11.15 -10.28 -0.83
C ARG A 241 10.33 -10.90 -1.96
N ARG A 242 10.05 -12.22 -1.87
CA ARG A 242 9.19 -12.91 -2.83
C ARG A 242 7.74 -12.47 -2.73
N LEU A 243 7.19 -12.34 -1.53
CA LEU A 243 5.82 -11.83 -1.32
C LEU A 243 5.65 -10.46 -1.96
N LEU A 244 6.57 -9.53 -1.70
CA LEU A 244 6.55 -8.19 -2.27
C LEU A 244 6.66 -8.25 -3.80
N GLY A 245 7.73 -8.85 -4.33
CA GLY A 245 8.00 -8.80 -5.77
C GLY A 245 7.01 -9.60 -6.62
N ALA A 246 6.52 -10.74 -6.13
CA ALA A 246 5.50 -11.53 -6.83
C ALA A 246 4.14 -10.83 -6.89
N SER A 247 3.89 -9.88 -6.00
CA SER A 247 2.59 -9.19 -5.88
C SER A 247 2.47 -7.96 -6.77
N VAL A 248 3.57 -7.34 -7.19
CA VAL A 248 3.53 -6.07 -7.94
C VAL A 248 2.68 -6.17 -9.21
N LEU A 249 2.94 -7.16 -10.07
CA LEU A 249 2.16 -7.33 -11.32
C LEU A 249 0.69 -7.71 -11.04
N PRO A 250 0.38 -8.64 -10.12
CA PRO A 250 -1.00 -8.92 -9.70
C PRO A 250 -1.75 -7.70 -9.12
N VAL A 251 -1.10 -6.87 -8.30
CA VAL A 251 -1.68 -5.63 -7.77
C VAL A 251 -1.98 -4.66 -8.91
N MET A 252 -1.00 -4.44 -9.79
CA MET A 252 -1.20 -3.56 -10.95
C MET A 252 -2.36 -4.05 -11.81
N LYS A 253 -2.46 -5.36 -12.05
CA LYS A 253 -3.57 -5.94 -12.78
C LYS A 253 -4.91 -5.77 -12.05
N ALA A 254 -4.97 -6.05 -10.75
CA ALA A 254 -6.19 -5.96 -9.95
C ALA A 254 -6.74 -4.53 -9.86
N LEU A 255 -5.86 -3.53 -9.89
CA LEU A 255 -6.18 -2.12 -9.82
C LEU A 255 -6.19 -1.41 -11.19
N ASN A 256 -6.01 -2.16 -12.30
CA ASN A 256 -5.88 -1.64 -13.67
C ASN A 256 -4.76 -0.60 -13.87
N ILE A 257 -3.69 -0.67 -13.08
CA ILE A 257 -2.55 0.23 -13.11
C ILE A 257 -1.69 -0.08 -14.33
N THR A 258 -1.36 0.97 -15.07
CA THR A 258 -0.73 0.89 -16.40
C THR A 258 0.71 1.37 -16.42
N SER A 259 1.27 1.75 -15.26
CA SER A 259 2.65 2.22 -15.11
C SER A 259 3.62 1.40 -15.94
N LYS A 260 4.42 2.08 -16.77
CA LYS A 260 5.51 1.45 -17.52
C LYS A 260 6.85 1.53 -16.80
N THR A 261 6.88 2.22 -15.65
CA THR A 261 8.06 2.37 -14.81
C THR A 261 7.81 1.80 -13.43
N ILE A 262 8.72 0.92 -12.99
CA ILE A 262 8.71 0.36 -11.64
C ILE A 262 9.98 0.79 -10.93
N HIS A 263 9.84 1.65 -9.93
CA HIS A 263 10.94 2.07 -9.08
C HIS A 263 11.12 1.06 -7.95
N LEU A 264 12.31 0.50 -7.82
CA LEU A 264 12.67 -0.40 -6.71
C LEU A 264 13.48 0.38 -5.69
N ASN A 265 12.92 0.58 -4.50
CA ASN A 265 13.65 1.13 -3.38
C ASN A 265 14.53 0.03 -2.77
N GLU A 266 15.78 -0.04 -3.26
CA GLU A 266 16.75 -1.09 -3.01
C GLU A 266 16.39 -2.49 -3.62
N GLN A 267 17.35 -3.41 -3.59
CA GLN A 267 17.31 -4.86 -3.85
C GLN A 267 16.11 -5.62 -3.27
N HIS A 268 15.37 -5.09 -2.30
CA HIS A 268 14.27 -5.83 -1.68
C HIS A 268 13.15 -6.17 -2.68
N GLY A 269 12.95 -5.31 -3.69
CA GLY A 269 11.99 -5.52 -4.77
C GLY A 269 12.51 -6.34 -5.95
N VAL A 270 13.73 -6.90 -5.90
CA VAL A 270 14.36 -7.59 -7.05
C VAL A 270 13.52 -8.74 -7.61
N ALA A 271 12.69 -9.37 -6.79
CA ALA A 271 11.78 -10.42 -7.24
C ALA A 271 10.76 -9.92 -8.29
N VAL A 272 10.45 -8.62 -8.35
CA VAL A 272 9.63 -8.04 -9.43
C VAL A 272 10.26 -8.30 -10.79
N VAL A 273 11.57 -8.11 -10.92
CA VAL A 273 12.33 -8.32 -12.16
C VAL A 273 12.23 -9.77 -12.61
N LEU A 274 12.36 -10.73 -11.68
CA LEU A 274 12.19 -12.15 -11.98
C LEU A 274 10.78 -12.48 -12.48
N HIS A 275 9.76 -11.85 -11.91
CA HIS A 275 8.38 -12.01 -12.36
C HIS A 275 8.09 -11.34 -13.71
N LEU A 276 8.75 -10.23 -14.03
CA LEU A 276 8.71 -9.62 -15.36
C LEU A 276 9.35 -10.53 -16.42
N ILE A 277 10.51 -11.10 -16.13
CA ILE A 277 11.18 -12.10 -17.00
C ILE A 277 10.27 -13.30 -17.23
N ALA A 278 9.71 -13.87 -16.15
CA ALA A 278 8.80 -14.99 -16.23
C ALA A 278 7.54 -14.68 -17.07
N ARG A 279 6.99 -13.47 -16.94
CA ARG A 279 5.88 -13.01 -17.78
C ARG A 279 6.27 -12.97 -19.25
N TYR A 280 7.41 -12.38 -19.60
CA TYR A 280 7.87 -12.30 -20.98
C TYR A 280 8.15 -13.66 -21.60
N LEU A 281 8.78 -14.56 -20.84
CA LEU A 281 8.99 -15.93 -21.29
C LEU A 281 7.66 -16.66 -21.50
N LYS A 282 6.69 -16.48 -20.61
CA LYS A 282 5.34 -17.05 -20.76
C LYS A 282 4.62 -16.49 -21.99
N GLU A 283 4.70 -15.18 -22.24
CA GLU A 283 4.11 -14.54 -23.43
C GLU A 283 4.77 -15.06 -24.72
N LYS A 284 6.07 -15.33 -24.72
CA LYS A 284 6.83 -15.83 -25.87
C LYS A 284 6.67 -17.34 -26.12
N LEU A 285 6.68 -18.15 -25.06
CA LEU A 285 6.83 -19.62 -25.13
C LEU A 285 5.59 -20.40 -24.66
N GLY A 286 4.58 -19.72 -24.13
CA GLY A 286 3.37 -20.34 -23.57
C GLY A 286 3.55 -20.90 -22.15
N ASP A 287 2.63 -21.75 -21.71
CA ASP A 287 2.58 -22.25 -20.33
C ASP A 287 3.77 -23.15 -19.93
N ASP A 288 4.41 -23.81 -20.91
CA ASP A 288 5.57 -24.67 -20.71
C ASP A 288 6.90 -23.89 -20.64
N TYR A 289 6.86 -22.54 -20.57
CA TYR A 289 8.07 -21.72 -20.63
C TYR A 289 9.15 -22.14 -19.63
N MET A 290 8.76 -22.61 -18.42
CA MET A 290 9.71 -23.06 -17.40
C MET A 290 10.54 -24.29 -17.81
N LEU A 291 10.03 -25.11 -18.72
CA LEU A 291 10.72 -26.31 -19.23
C LEU A 291 11.42 -26.06 -20.56
N LYS A 292 10.93 -25.09 -21.35
CA LYS A 292 11.37 -24.82 -22.72
C LYS A 292 12.39 -23.70 -22.84
N SER A 293 12.44 -22.78 -21.87
CA SER A 293 13.29 -21.59 -21.96
C SER A 293 14.77 -21.96 -21.95
N THR A 294 15.50 -21.44 -22.93
CA THR A 294 16.96 -21.53 -23.00
C THR A 294 17.62 -20.37 -22.23
N ASP A 295 18.89 -20.52 -21.83
CA ASP A 295 19.67 -19.47 -21.17
C ASP A 295 19.70 -18.17 -22.00
N GLN A 296 19.78 -18.29 -23.33
CA GLN A 296 19.76 -17.15 -24.23
C GLN A 296 18.42 -16.38 -24.14
N GLU A 297 17.29 -17.09 -24.14
CA GLU A 297 15.97 -16.46 -24.05
C GLU A 297 15.74 -15.81 -22.68
N ILE A 298 16.26 -16.42 -21.61
CA ILE A 298 16.23 -15.82 -20.27
C ILE A 298 17.03 -14.51 -20.26
N LEU A 299 18.23 -14.49 -20.85
CA LEU A 299 19.05 -13.28 -20.92
C LEU A 299 18.44 -12.19 -21.82
N GLU A 300 17.83 -12.56 -22.94
CA GLU A 300 17.13 -11.63 -23.82
C GLU A 300 15.92 -10.99 -23.11
N THR A 301 15.10 -11.80 -22.44
CA THR A 301 13.94 -11.31 -21.69
C THR A 301 14.34 -10.51 -20.44
N ALA A 302 15.48 -10.81 -19.81
CA ALA A 302 16.04 -9.99 -18.75
C ALA A 302 16.40 -8.58 -19.23
N LYS A 303 16.95 -8.44 -20.44
CA LYS A 303 17.20 -7.12 -21.04
C LYS A 303 15.90 -6.35 -21.30
N LEU A 304 14.83 -7.04 -21.71
CA LEU A 304 13.51 -6.41 -21.87
C LEU A 304 12.93 -5.95 -20.53
N ALA A 305 13.05 -6.76 -19.49
CA ALA A 305 12.61 -6.41 -18.14
C ALA A 305 13.40 -5.22 -17.56
N ALA A 306 14.66 -5.04 -17.95
CA ALA A 306 15.48 -3.91 -17.53
C ALA A 306 15.13 -2.58 -18.24
N ASN A 307 14.33 -2.62 -19.31
CA ASN A 307 13.85 -1.42 -20.01
C ASN A 307 12.52 -0.88 -19.43
N TRP A 308 12.07 -1.43 -18.30
CA TRP A 308 10.95 -0.91 -17.50
C TRP A 308 11.42 0.17 -16.54
#